data_AF-A0A183KNF8-F1
#
_entry.id   AF-A0A183KNF8-F1
#
_cell.length_a   1.000
_cell.length_b   1.000
_cell.length_c   1.000
_cell.angle_alpha   90.00
_cell.angle_beta   90.00
_cell.angle_gamma   90.00
#
_symmetry.space_group_name_H-M   'P 1'
#
loop_
_entity.id
_entity.type
_entity.pdbx_description
1 polymer ?
#
loop_
_entity_poly.entity_id
_entity_poly.type
_entity_poly.pdbx_seq_one_letter_code
_entity_poly.pdbx_strand_id
1 'polypeptide(L)'
;MITLFKQSAHDKKSNSLAVLLCKLLNINAEYYTAVIDITKAWRLSQELVSDLNSYIALEERRLNRIRKVVKVLDANGSISDASSTLSQQNNDLEEYLGNPINAYLTMKRLSSSWKSQISQLVDNVPNGFQKGDTDGSDYLNISDAQNTITMNTIRSRVKQHTDMLPGDNDVSGAVDAILRLQSTYKLPARQLAYGQLIDNLSTPQLSAAQCLEVGRHAYSQGDFEQSEEWFRVAYDRLFDELEQKKEVDAQGTTIASDETEENGETEPTVGQILDYLAYSLGRQGRYAEALNVTRLLIEEEVLGGKKHHHKEWISLETLGKIKERKNKKIAINKSRSRAEKVKAQAEYTEANKQVKRGIRADKQKYVGELARTAEKTA
;
A
#
# COMPACT_ATOMS: atom_id res chain seq x y z
N MET A 1 -48.28 -3.67 56.07
CA MET A 1 -48.25 -3.44 54.61
C MET A 1 -47.08 -2.55 54.17
N ILE A 2 -46.72 -1.49 54.93
CA ILE A 2 -45.62 -0.57 54.57
C ILE A 2 -44.21 -1.19 54.73
N THR A 3 -44.02 -2.11 55.67
CA THR A 3 -42.74 -2.82 55.88
C THR A 3 -42.39 -3.80 54.76
N LEU A 4 -43.39 -4.52 54.22
CA LEU A 4 -43.21 -5.45 53.10
C LEU A 4 -42.84 -4.73 51.79
N PHE A 5 -43.35 -3.52 51.57
CA PHE A 5 -43.02 -2.71 50.39
C PHE A 5 -41.57 -2.17 50.46
N LYS A 6 -41.07 -1.88 51.67
CA LYS A 6 -39.69 -1.44 51.91
C LYS A 6 -38.67 -2.56 51.69
N GLN A 7 -39.02 -3.80 52.07
CA GLN A 7 -38.21 -5.00 51.83
C GLN A 7 -38.06 -5.27 50.33
N SER A 8 -39.17 -5.26 49.58
CA SER A 8 -39.17 -5.51 48.12
C SER A 8 -38.37 -4.46 47.32
N ALA A 9 -38.38 -3.20 47.76
CA ALA A 9 -37.58 -2.15 47.15
C ALA A 9 -36.07 -2.27 47.47
N HIS A 10 -35.71 -2.78 48.64
CA HIS A 10 -34.33 -3.04 49.04
C HIS A 10 -33.74 -4.23 48.28
N ASP A 11 -34.51 -5.31 48.11
CA ASP A 11 -34.07 -6.51 47.38
C ASP A 11 -33.89 -6.22 45.88
N LYS A 12 -34.76 -5.40 45.27
CA LYS A 12 -34.58 -4.97 43.87
C LYS A 12 -33.33 -4.11 43.67
N LYS A 13 -33.01 -3.22 44.62
CA LYS A 13 -31.79 -2.41 44.57
C LYS A 13 -30.54 -3.25 44.81
N SER A 14 -30.59 -4.21 45.75
CA SER A 14 -29.50 -5.14 46.04
C SER A 14 -29.23 -6.06 44.84
N ASN A 15 -30.26 -6.59 44.19
CA ASN A 15 -30.12 -7.40 42.98
C ASN A 15 -29.60 -6.56 41.80
N SER A 16 -30.05 -5.31 41.64
CA SER A 16 -29.52 -4.40 40.61
C SER A 16 -28.04 -4.03 40.86
N LEU A 17 -27.65 -3.84 42.13
CA LEU A 17 -26.26 -3.60 42.52
C LEU A 17 -25.38 -4.82 42.31
N ALA A 18 -25.89 -6.02 42.62
CA ALA A 18 -25.19 -7.28 42.37
C ALA A 18 -24.98 -7.52 40.86
N VAL A 19 -25.99 -7.23 40.03
CA VAL A 19 -25.85 -7.30 38.56
C VAL A 19 -24.85 -6.28 38.03
N LEU A 20 -24.82 -5.06 38.57
CA LEU A 20 -23.82 -4.05 38.23
C LEU A 20 -22.41 -4.46 38.67
N LEU A 21 -22.26 -5.01 39.87
CA LEU A 21 -20.99 -5.55 40.38
C LEU A 21 -20.49 -6.72 39.53
N CYS A 22 -21.36 -7.66 39.15
CA CYS A 22 -21.01 -8.75 38.25
C CYS A 22 -20.61 -8.24 36.85
N LYS A 23 -21.28 -7.23 36.32
CA LYS A 23 -20.89 -6.60 35.04
C LYS A 23 -19.53 -5.91 35.13
N LEU A 24 -19.25 -5.21 36.23
CA LEU A 24 -17.95 -4.56 36.45
C LEU A 24 -16.81 -5.57 36.61
N LEU A 25 -17.05 -6.69 37.30
CA LEU A 25 -16.07 -7.76 37.44
C LEU A 25 -15.80 -8.47 36.09
N ASN A 26 -16.83 -8.70 35.27
CA ASN A 26 -16.65 -9.26 33.92
C ASN A 26 -15.84 -8.33 33.01
N ILE A 27 -16.13 -7.03 32.99
CA ILE A 27 -15.39 -6.04 32.16
C ILE A 27 -13.91 -6.01 32.54
N ASN A 28 -13.58 -6.09 33.82
CA ASN A 28 -12.20 -6.11 34.28
C ASN A 28 -11.48 -7.40 33.84
N ALA A 29 -12.16 -8.55 33.88
CA ALA A 29 -11.58 -9.82 33.44
C ALA A 29 -11.27 -9.82 31.93
N GLU A 30 -12.13 -9.21 31.11
CA GLU A 30 -11.93 -9.08 29.67
C GLU A 30 -10.72 -8.19 29.33
N TYR A 31 -10.53 -7.07 30.05
CA TYR A 31 -9.36 -6.19 29.86
C TYR A 31 -8.03 -6.91 30.13
N TYR A 32 -7.90 -7.58 31.28
CA TYR A 32 -6.65 -8.28 31.60
C TYR A 32 -6.37 -9.43 30.64
N THR A 33 -7.41 -10.13 30.18
CA THR A 33 -7.28 -11.17 29.16
C THR A 33 -6.76 -10.58 27.84
N ALA A 34 -7.35 -9.49 27.36
CA ALA A 34 -6.93 -8.80 26.13
C ALA A 34 -5.48 -8.30 26.19
N VAL A 35 -5.06 -7.69 27.31
CA VAL A 35 -3.67 -7.23 27.49
C VAL A 35 -2.69 -8.40 27.50
N ILE A 36 -3.05 -9.51 28.16
CA ILE A 36 -2.23 -10.72 28.16
C ILE A 36 -2.13 -11.29 26.74
N ASP A 37 -3.21 -11.31 25.97
CA ASP A 37 -3.20 -11.88 24.62
C ASP A 37 -2.43 -11.00 23.62
N ILE A 38 -2.54 -9.67 23.70
CA ILE A 38 -1.71 -8.74 22.91
C ILE A 38 -0.23 -8.88 23.27
N THR A 39 0.10 -8.97 24.56
CA THR A 39 1.50 -9.14 24.98
C THR A 39 2.07 -10.50 24.57
N LYS A 40 1.25 -11.56 24.56
CA LYS A 40 1.64 -12.85 23.95
C LYS A 40 1.88 -12.69 22.46
N ALA A 41 0.93 -12.12 21.70
CA ALA A 41 1.05 -11.92 20.27
C ALA A 41 2.30 -11.10 19.89
N TRP A 42 2.62 -10.06 20.67
CA TRP A 42 3.82 -9.26 20.48
C TRP A 42 5.11 -10.04 20.77
N ARG A 43 5.14 -10.87 21.81
CA ARG A 43 6.31 -11.74 22.07
C ARG A 43 6.49 -12.78 20.97
N LEU A 44 5.38 -13.37 20.50
CA LEU A 44 5.37 -14.31 19.39
C LEU A 44 5.86 -13.68 18.10
N SER A 45 5.51 -12.41 17.82
CA SER A 45 6.01 -11.71 16.63
C SER A 45 7.52 -11.47 16.68
N GLN A 46 8.09 -11.18 17.86
CA GLN A 46 9.54 -11.10 18.06
C GLN A 46 10.24 -12.45 17.85
N GLU A 47 9.66 -13.53 18.38
CA GLU A 47 10.17 -14.89 18.19
C GLU A 47 10.08 -15.31 16.71
N LEU A 48 8.98 -14.96 16.03
CA LEU A 48 8.77 -15.22 14.61
C LEU A 48 9.84 -14.57 13.73
N VAL A 49 10.25 -13.34 14.03
CA VAL A 49 11.35 -12.67 13.31
C VAL A 49 12.66 -13.46 13.46
N SER A 50 12.96 -13.95 14.66
CA SER A 50 14.14 -14.79 14.90
C SER A 50 14.07 -16.13 14.14
N ASP A 51 12.92 -16.79 14.20
CA ASP A 51 12.65 -18.04 13.49
C ASP A 51 12.76 -17.86 11.96
N LEU A 52 12.21 -16.78 11.40
CA LEU A 52 12.32 -16.45 9.97
C LEU A 52 13.75 -16.13 9.56
N ASN A 53 14.52 -15.40 10.36
CA ASN A 53 15.95 -15.18 10.10
C ASN A 53 16.73 -16.50 10.07
N SER A 54 16.40 -17.42 10.98
CA SER A 54 17.01 -18.76 10.99
C SER A 54 16.63 -19.58 9.75
N TYR A 55 15.38 -19.43 9.27
CA TYR A 55 14.88 -20.06 8.04
C TYR A 55 15.61 -19.52 6.81
N ILE A 56 15.73 -18.19 6.70
CA ILE A 56 16.46 -17.51 5.62
C ILE A 56 17.91 -18.01 5.58
N ALA A 57 18.60 -18.02 6.72
CA ALA A 57 19.98 -18.50 6.80
C ALA A 57 20.13 -19.96 6.33
N LEU A 58 19.11 -20.80 6.54
CA LEU A 58 19.15 -22.17 6.05
C LEU A 58 18.88 -22.27 4.54
N GLU A 59 17.93 -21.50 4.01
CA GLU A 59 17.70 -21.43 2.57
C GLU A 59 18.91 -20.85 1.84
N GLU A 60 19.57 -19.83 2.38
CA GLU A 60 20.82 -19.31 1.84
C GLU A 60 21.93 -20.36 1.79
N ARG A 61 22.08 -21.19 2.85
CA ARG A 61 23.04 -22.31 2.83
C ARG A 61 22.70 -23.31 1.73
N ARG A 62 21.42 -23.63 1.55
CA ARG A 62 20.96 -24.53 0.48
C ARG A 62 21.23 -23.95 -0.91
N LEU A 63 20.89 -22.68 -1.14
CA LEU A 63 21.16 -21.97 -2.39
C LEU A 63 22.67 -21.88 -2.67
N ASN A 64 23.49 -21.63 -1.64
CA ASN A 64 24.94 -21.61 -1.78
C ASN A 64 25.52 -22.97 -2.18
N ARG A 65 24.96 -24.09 -1.68
CA ARG A 65 25.33 -25.44 -2.14
C ARG A 65 25.00 -25.63 -3.62
N ILE A 66 23.80 -25.26 -4.04
CA ILE A 66 23.37 -25.34 -5.45
C ILE A 66 24.28 -24.47 -6.32
N ARG A 67 24.56 -23.23 -5.91
CA ARG A 67 25.45 -22.31 -6.64
C ARG A 67 26.87 -22.84 -6.76
N LYS A 68 27.42 -23.52 -5.74
CA LYS A 68 28.74 -24.17 -5.83
C LYS A 68 28.74 -25.26 -6.90
N VAL A 69 27.69 -26.07 -6.99
CA VAL A 69 27.60 -27.13 -8.01
C VAL A 69 27.47 -26.52 -9.40
N VAL A 70 26.66 -25.47 -9.58
CA VAL A 70 26.58 -24.74 -10.86
C VAL A 70 27.95 -24.20 -11.28
N LYS A 71 28.70 -23.55 -10.37
CA LYS A 71 30.07 -23.09 -10.68
C LYS A 71 31.01 -24.20 -11.08
N VAL A 72 30.92 -25.37 -10.43
CA VAL A 72 31.71 -26.55 -10.79
C VAL A 72 31.28 -27.09 -12.16
N LEU A 73 29.99 -27.03 -12.50
CA LEU A 73 29.50 -27.41 -13.82
C LEU A 73 29.96 -26.44 -14.90
N ASP A 74 29.91 -25.14 -14.67
CA ASP A 74 30.38 -24.11 -15.62
C ASP A 74 31.90 -24.24 -15.84
N ALA A 75 32.69 -24.35 -14.77
CA ALA A 75 34.14 -24.55 -14.86
C ALA A 75 34.53 -25.84 -15.61
N ASN A 76 33.65 -26.85 -15.60
CA ASN A 76 33.86 -28.13 -16.29
C ASN A 76 33.17 -28.20 -17.66
N GLY A 77 32.28 -27.27 -17.97
CA GLY A 77 31.57 -27.07 -19.23
C GLY A 77 32.27 -26.10 -20.17
N SER A 78 33.22 -25.29 -19.68
CA SER A 78 34.17 -24.53 -20.48
C SER A 78 35.17 -25.45 -21.20
N ILE A 79 34.68 -26.14 -22.23
CA ILE A 79 35.51 -26.60 -23.37
C ILE A 79 35.33 -25.65 -24.57
N SER A 80 34.46 -24.64 -24.51
CA SER A 80 34.36 -23.63 -25.56
C SER A 80 34.41 -22.22 -24.99
N ASP A 81 35.37 -21.43 -25.47
CA ASP A 81 35.48 -20.00 -25.25
C ASP A 81 34.17 -19.25 -25.53
N ALA A 82 33.98 -18.16 -24.78
CA ALA A 82 32.75 -17.40 -24.61
C ALA A 82 32.30 -16.56 -25.82
N SER A 83 32.23 -17.11 -27.05
CA SER A 83 31.79 -16.31 -28.21
C SER A 83 31.11 -17.02 -29.40
N SER A 84 30.66 -18.28 -29.33
CA SER A 84 29.95 -18.91 -30.46
C SER A 84 28.49 -19.25 -30.16
N THR A 85 27.62 -18.92 -31.11
CA THR A 85 26.17 -19.17 -31.08
C THR A 85 25.84 -20.66 -30.91
N LEU A 86 24.70 -20.98 -30.28
CA LEU A 86 24.25 -22.32 -29.88
C LEU A 86 24.36 -23.41 -30.99
N SER A 87 24.27 -23.00 -32.26
CA SER A 87 24.40 -23.86 -33.43
C SER A 87 25.84 -24.21 -33.82
N GLN A 88 26.83 -23.36 -33.53
CA GLN A 88 28.25 -23.67 -33.76
C GLN A 88 28.81 -24.60 -32.66
N GLN A 89 28.37 -24.42 -31.42
CA GLN A 89 28.72 -25.31 -30.31
C GLN A 89 28.30 -26.77 -30.56
N ASN A 90 27.16 -27.01 -31.22
CA ASN A 90 26.69 -28.37 -31.50
C ASN A 90 27.51 -29.08 -32.59
N ASN A 91 27.99 -28.36 -33.61
CA ASN A 91 28.84 -28.94 -34.66
C ASN A 91 30.25 -29.26 -34.12
N ASP A 92 30.84 -28.36 -33.33
CA ASP A 92 32.13 -28.59 -32.68
C ASP A 92 32.05 -29.72 -31.63
N LEU A 93 30.88 -29.87 -30.99
CA LEU A 93 30.62 -30.96 -30.05
C LEU A 93 30.45 -32.31 -30.76
N GLU A 94 29.84 -32.36 -31.95
CA GLU A 94 29.78 -33.59 -32.78
C GLU A 94 31.16 -34.01 -33.29
N GLU A 95 32.03 -33.07 -33.68
CA GLU A 95 33.42 -33.37 -34.06
C GLU A 95 34.25 -33.83 -32.85
N TYR A 96 34.06 -33.18 -31.69
CA TYR A 96 34.72 -33.54 -30.44
C TYR A 96 34.28 -34.91 -29.89
N LEU A 97 32.97 -35.22 -29.94
CA LEU A 97 32.40 -36.51 -29.55
C LEU A 97 32.54 -37.57 -30.66
N GLY A 98 32.88 -37.18 -31.88
CA GLY A 98 33.25 -38.10 -32.95
C GLY A 98 34.55 -38.85 -32.64
N ASN A 99 35.41 -38.29 -31.79
CA ASN A 99 36.55 -39.01 -31.24
C ASN A 99 36.09 -39.99 -30.15
N PRO A 100 36.24 -41.32 -30.35
CA PRO A 100 35.76 -42.32 -29.41
C PRO A 100 36.42 -42.22 -28.02
N ILE A 101 37.64 -41.69 -27.94
CA ILE A 101 38.33 -41.46 -26.67
C ILE A 101 37.69 -40.29 -25.91
N ASN A 102 37.41 -39.19 -26.59
CA ASN A 102 36.75 -38.03 -25.99
C ASN A 102 35.32 -38.37 -25.57
N ALA A 103 34.56 -39.09 -26.42
CA ALA A 103 33.23 -39.59 -26.09
C ALA A 103 33.23 -40.53 -24.88
N TYR A 104 34.21 -41.43 -24.78
CA TYR A 104 34.35 -42.31 -23.62
C TYR A 104 34.70 -41.51 -22.35
N LEU A 105 35.60 -40.53 -22.43
CA LEU A 105 35.99 -39.69 -21.30
C LEU A 105 34.83 -38.78 -20.83
N THR A 106 34.08 -38.17 -21.75
CA THR A 106 32.89 -37.38 -21.41
C THR A 106 31.83 -38.28 -20.80
N MET A 107 31.52 -39.43 -21.41
CA MET A 107 30.53 -40.37 -20.88
C MET A 107 30.93 -40.90 -19.50
N LYS A 108 32.21 -41.24 -19.28
CA LYS A 108 32.74 -41.64 -17.97
C LYS A 108 32.61 -40.51 -16.94
N ARG A 109 32.86 -39.26 -17.37
CA ARG A 109 32.75 -38.07 -16.51
C ARG A 109 31.30 -37.78 -16.13
N LEU A 110 30.37 -37.78 -17.09
CA LEU A 110 28.94 -37.58 -16.83
C LEU A 110 28.36 -38.71 -15.95
N SER A 111 28.67 -39.96 -16.28
CA SER A 111 28.12 -41.12 -15.55
C SER A 111 28.66 -41.28 -14.13
N SER A 112 29.93 -40.89 -13.88
CA SER A 112 30.56 -41.07 -12.57
C SER A 112 30.54 -39.79 -11.73
N SER A 113 31.06 -38.68 -12.28
CA SER A 113 31.26 -37.43 -11.53
C SER A 113 29.96 -36.62 -11.41
N TRP A 114 29.20 -36.49 -12.52
CA TRP A 114 27.95 -35.72 -12.47
C TRP A 114 26.86 -36.49 -11.73
N LYS A 115 26.72 -37.79 -11.99
CA LYS A 115 25.77 -38.62 -11.25
C LYS A 115 26.01 -38.55 -9.74
N SER A 116 27.24 -38.68 -9.26
CA SER A 116 27.53 -38.59 -7.83
C SER A 116 27.25 -37.20 -7.24
N GLN A 117 27.59 -36.13 -7.97
CA GLN A 117 27.36 -34.74 -7.50
C GLN A 117 25.87 -34.36 -7.52
N ILE A 118 25.13 -34.81 -8.52
CA ILE A 118 23.69 -34.59 -8.64
C ILE A 118 22.94 -35.46 -7.63
N SER A 119 23.31 -36.74 -7.44
CA SER A 119 22.73 -37.58 -6.37
C SER A 119 22.99 -37.00 -4.99
N GLN A 120 24.18 -36.45 -4.71
CA GLN A 120 24.45 -35.72 -3.46
C GLN A 120 23.58 -34.45 -3.29
N LEU A 121 23.01 -33.90 -4.35
CA LEU A 121 22.05 -32.80 -4.26
C LEU A 121 20.60 -33.28 -4.18
N VAL A 122 20.25 -34.34 -4.93
CA VAL A 122 18.90 -34.87 -5.09
C VAL A 122 18.49 -35.76 -3.93
N ASP A 123 19.37 -36.63 -3.43
CA ASP A 123 19.12 -37.43 -2.23
C ASP A 123 19.01 -36.56 -0.96
N ASN A 124 19.39 -35.28 -1.08
CA ASN A 124 19.24 -34.24 -0.05
C ASN A 124 18.00 -33.34 -0.24
N VAL A 125 17.12 -33.64 -1.21
CA VAL A 125 15.78 -33.06 -1.32
C VAL A 125 14.78 -34.16 -0.97
N PRO A 126 14.03 -34.05 0.15
CA PRO A 126 13.05 -35.08 0.48
C PRO A 126 11.95 -35.12 -0.59
N ASN A 127 11.93 -36.19 -1.38
CA ASN A 127 10.71 -36.64 -2.04
C ASN A 127 9.67 -36.86 -0.94
N GLY A 128 8.53 -36.19 -1.08
CA GLY A 128 7.44 -36.31 -0.12
C GLY A 128 7.04 -37.77 0.10
N PHE A 129 6.81 -38.10 1.37
CA PHE A 129 5.90 -39.15 1.84
C PHE A 129 5.85 -40.43 0.98
N GLN A 130 6.64 -41.45 1.32
CA GLN A 130 6.15 -42.83 1.24
C GLN A 130 6.53 -43.61 2.51
N LYS A 131 5.49 -44.12 3.14
CA LYS A 131 5.52 -45.06 4.26
C LYS A 131 5.85 -46.43 3.67
N GLY A 132 6.96 -47.03 4.07
CA GLY A 132 7.35 -48.37 3.64
C GLY A 132 8.43 -48.91 4.55
N ASP A 133 8.05 -49.88 5.38
CA ASP A 133 8.90 -50.63 6.27
C ASP A 133 10.05 -51.30 5.50
N THR A 134 11.29 -51.18 5.96
CA THR A 134 12.17 -52.34 6.26
C THR A 134 13.55 -51.90 6.76
N ASP A 135 14.02 -52.71 7.69
CA ASP A 135 15.26 -52.70 8.45
C ASP A 135 16.51 -52.66 7.56
N GLY A 136 17.51 -51.86 7.92
CA GLY A 136 18.75 -51.74 7.14
C GLY A 136 19.54 -50.48 7.46
N SER A 137 20.33 -50.54 8.53
CA SER A 137 21.29 -49.54 8.94
C SER A 137 22.33 -49.24 7.86
N ASP A 138 22.34 -48.01 7.33
CA ASP A 138 23.56 -47.40 6.84
C ASP A 138 23.47 -45.88 6.97
N TYR A 139 24.56 -45.28 7.41
CA TYR A 139 24.68 -43.97 8.06
C TYR A 139 23.98 -42.82 7.29
N LEU A 140 22.76 -42.47 7.70
CA LEU A 140 22.08 -41.24 7.31
C LEU A 140 22.88 -40.04 7.81
N ASN A 141 23.19 -39.08 6.92
CA ASN A 141 23.81 -37.80 7.25
C ASN A 141 23.02 -37.08 8.35
N ILE A 142 23.49 -37.23 9.59
CA ILE A 142 22.87 -36.70 10.82
C ILE A 142 22.62 -35.20 10.70
N SER A 143 23.51 -34.45 10.02
CA SER A 143 23.38 -33.00 9.82
C SER A 143 22.21 -32.60 8.93
N ASP A 144 21.85 -33.40 7.92
CA ASP A 144 20.86 -33.03 6.92
C ASP A 144 19.44 -33.48 7.30
N ALA A 145 19.34 -34.61 8.00
CA ALA A 145 18.13 -34.97 8.75
C ALA A 145 17.85 -33.93 9.85
N GLN A 146 18.87 -33.46 10.58
CA GLN A 146 18.71 -32.38 11.56
C GLN A 146 18.27 -31.07 10.90
N ASN A 147 18.84 -30.69 9.75
CA ASN A 147 18.46 -29.48 9.03
C ASN A 147 17.01 -29.53 8.47
N THR A 148 16.54 -30.69 8.06
CA THR A 148 15.15 -30.86 7.57
C THR A 148 14.15 -30.94 8.73
N ILE A 149 14.51 -31.58 9.84
CA ILE A 149 13.73 -31.58 11.07
C ILE A 149 13.64 -30.16 11.63
N THR A 150 14.74 -29.39 11.65
CA THR A 150 14.73 -28.00 12.11
C THR A 150 13.88 -27.12 11.21
N MET A 151 13.93 -27.28 9.88
CA MET A 151 13.02 -26.54 8.97
C MET A 151 11.56 -26.87 9.19
N ASN A 152 11.20 -28.14 9.31
CA ASN A 152 9.81 -28.53 9.52
C ASN A 152 9.32 -28.07 10.90
N THR A 153 10.20 -28.08 11.91
CA THR A 153 9.92 -27.54 13.24
C THR A 153 9.69 -26.04 13.18
N ILE A 154 10.60 -25.27 12.57
CA ILE A 154 10.44 -23.83 12.38
C ILE A 154 9.17 -23.53 11.59
N ARG A 155 8.89 -24.26 10.50
CA ARG A 155 7.67 -24.10 9.72
C ARG A 155 6.41 -24.36 10.54
N SER A 156 6.40 -25.38 11.41
CA SER A 156 5.28 -25.63 12.32
C SER A 156 5.11 -24.53 13.37
N ARG A 157 6.21 -24.00 13.92
CA ARG A 157 6.17 -22.87 14.87
C ARG A 157 5.68 -21.59 14.21
N VAL A 158 6.21 -21.28 13.03
CA VAL A 158 5.76 -20.15 12.19
C VAL A 158 4.25 -20.25 11.97
N LYS A 159 3.76 -21.41 11.52
CA LYS A 159 2.32 -21.62 11.31
C LYS A 159 1.50 -21.47 12.59
N GLN A 160 1.98 -22.02 13.70
CA GLN A 160 1.30 -21.87 14.99
C GLN A 160 1.26 -20.41 15.45
N HIS A 161 2.36 -19.67 15.26
CA HIS A 161 2.44 -18.26 15.63
C HIS A 161 1.58 -17.41 14.68
N THR A 162 1.45 -17.76 13.40
CA THR A 162 0.55 -17.06 12.47
C THR A 162 -0.90 -17.20 12.88
N ASP A 163 -1.30 -18.38 13.36
CA ASP A 163 -2.68 -18.64 13.80
C ASP A 163 -3.03 -17.89 15.10
N MET A 164 -2.03 -17.42 15.86
CA MET A 164 -2.20 -16.64 17.09
C MET A 164 -2.11 -15.13 16.87
N LEU A 165 -1.84 -14.66 15.65
CA LEU A 165 -1.83 -13.23 15.34
C LEU A 165 -3.26 -12.66 15.32
N PRO A 166 -3.43 -11.36 15.66
CA PRO A 166 -4.73 -10.70 15.57
C PRO A 166 -5.29 -10.76 14.15
N GLY A 167 -6.60 -10.97 14.03
CA GLY A 167 -7.31 -10.92 12.75
C GLY A 167 -7.94 -9.56 12.47
N ASP A 168 -8.57 -9.42 11.31
CA ASP A 168 -9.25 -8.17 10.88
C ASP A 168 -10.34 -7.71 11.88
N ASN A 169 -10.99 -8.66 12.56
CA ASN A 169 -11.99 -8.36 13.59
C ASN A 169 -11.38 -7.67 14.81
N ASP A 170 -10.14 -8.03 15.19
CA ASP A 170 -9.44 -7.43 16.32
C ASP A 170 -9.00 -6.00 15.98
N VAL A 171 -8.63 -5.75 14.72
CA VAL A 171 -8.32 -4.40 14.20
C VAL A 171 -9.57 -3.53 14.23
N SER A 172 -10.70 -4.02 13.71
CA SER A 172 -12.00 -3.34 13.78
C SER A 172 -12.41 -3.03 15.23
N GLY A 173 -12.26 -3.99 16.15
CA GLY A 173 -12.52 -3.78 17.58
C GLY A 173 -11.60 -2.73 18.22
N ALA A 174 -10.34 -2.66 17.81
CA ALA A 174 -9.40 -1.63 18.26
C ALA A 174 -9.80 -0.23 17.74
N VAL A 175 -10.24 -0.13 16.49
CA VAL A 175 -10.74 1.12 15.91
C VAL A 175 -11.99 1.60 16.63
N ASP A 176 -12.93 0.71 16.96
CA ASP A 176 -14.10 1.05 17.77
C ASP A 176 -13.72 1.58 19.15
N ALA A 177 -12.70 0.99 19.78
CA ALA A 177 -12.19 1.49 21.06
C ALA A 177 -11.65 2.92 20.93
N ILE A 178 -10.92 3.23 19.84
CA ILE A 178 -10.41 4.58 19.56
C ILE A 178 -11.57 5.57 19.35
N LEU A 179 -12.53 5.23 18.49
CA LEU A 179 -13.70 6.08 18.22
C LEU A 179 -14.55 6.32 19.47
N ARG A 180 -14.65 5.31 20.33
CA ARG A 180 -15.31 5.43 21.63
C ARG A 180 -14.56 6.34 22.59
N LEU A 181 -13.23 6.28 22.65
CA LEU A 181 -12.44 7.20 23.45
C LEU A 181 -12.55 8.64 22.92
N GLN A 182 -12.54 8.81 21.59
CA GLN A 182 -12.75 10.09 20.94
C GLN A 182 -14.09 10.71 21.34
N SER A 183 -15.19 9.95 21.26
CA SER A 183 -16.52 10.45 21.65
C SER A 183 -16.64 10.71 23.15
N THR A 184 -16.05 9.84 23.99
CA THR A 184 -16.13 9.95 25.45
C THR A 184 -15.38 11.20 25.96
N TYR A 185 -14.18 11.45 25.43
CA TYR A 185 -13.32 12.54 25.89
C TYR A 185 -13.34 13.78 24.99
N LYS A 186 -14.11 13.75 23.89
CA LYS A 186 -14.19 14.83 22.89
C LYS A 186 -12.81 15.27 22.38
N LEU A 187 -11.96 14.29 22.13
CA LEU A 187 -10.61 14.51 21.62
C LEU A 187 -10.68 14.80 20.11
N PRO A 188 -9.96 15.80 19.59
CA PRO A 188 -9.91 16.04 18.16
C PRO A 188 -9.14 14.91 17.46
N ALA A 189 -9.65 14.41 16.33
CA ALA A 189 -9.00 13.36 15.54
C ALA A 189 -7.53 13.69 15.19
N ARG A 190 -7.25 14.97 14.98
CA ARG A 190 -5.89 15.49 14.71
C ARG A 190 -4.90 15.12 15.82
N GLN A 191 -5.27 15.31 17.08
CA GLN A 191 -4.39 15.04 18.23
C GLN A 191 -4.11 13.55 18.39
N LEU A 192 -5.10 12.70 18.08
CA LEU A 192 -4.96 11.25 18.04
C LEU A 192 -4.00 10.80 16.93
N ALA A 193 -4.17 11.34 15.71
CA ALA A 193 -3.34 10.98 14.57
C ALA A 193 -1.87 11.40 14.72
N TYR A 194 -1.59 12.54 15.34
CA TYR A 194 -0.22 12.99 15.64
C TYR A 194 0.37 12.38 16.91
N GLY A 195 -0.38 11.53 17.63
CA GLY A 195 0.09 10.86 18.84
C GLY A 195 0.36 11.80 20.01
N GLN A 196 -0.37 12.92 20.08
CA GLN A 196 -0.21 13.97 21.10
C GLN A 196 -1.30 13.88 22.18
N LEU A 197 -1.56 12.69 22.73
CA LEU A 197 -2.66 12.49 23.69
C LEU A 197 -2.42 13.16 25.05
N ILE A 198 -1.18 13.13 25.54
CA ILE A 198 -0.78 13.67 26.85
C ILE A 198 0.56 14.38 26.65
N ASP A 199 0.73 15.57 27.25
CA ASP A 199 1.91 16.45 27.08
C ASP A 199 3.28 15.78 27.33
N ASN A 200 3.31 14.60 27.96
CA ASN A 200 4.52 13.86 28.32
C ASN A 200 4.66 12.46 27.68
N LEU A 201 3.73 12.04 26.81
CA LEU A 201 3.84 10.78 26.07
C LEU A 201 3.67 11.03 24.58
N SER A 202 4.77 10.89 23.83
CA SER A 202 4.74 10.82 22.38
C SER A 202 4.45 9.37 21.98
N THR A 203 3.28 9.13 21.38
CA THR A 203 2.95 7.84 20.79
C THR A 203 3.36 7.84 19.31
N PRO A 204 3.47 6.64 18.68
CA PRO A 204 3.61 6.55 17.23
C PRO A 204 2.51 7.35 16.52
N GLN A 205 2.85 7.95 15.38
CA GLN A 205 1.90 8.67 14.53
C GLN A 205 1.18 7.70 13.59
N LEU A 206 -0.09 7.97 13.30
CA LEU A 206 -0.86 7.21 12.32
C LEU A 206 -0.53 7.64 10.90
N SER A 207 -0.45 6.69 9.96
CA SER A 207 -0.31 6.99 8.53
C SER A 207 -1.61 7.56 7.94
N ALA A 208 -1.54 8.16 6.74
CA ALA A 208 -2.74 8.60 6.02
C ALA A 208 -3.69 7.43 5.71
N ALA A 209 -3.14 6.25 5.38
CA ALA A 209 -3.89 5.02 5.13
C ALA A 209 -4.66 4.54 6.37
N GLN A 210 -3.99 4.50 7.52
CA GLN A 210 -4.59 4.13 8.80
C GLN A 210 -5.69 5.12 9.22
N CYS A 211 -5.49 6.42 9.00
CA CYS A 211 -6.52 7.42 9.25
C CYS A 211 -7.76 7.23 8.37
N LEU A 212 -7.58 6.83 7.09
CA LEU A 212 -8.68 6.51 6.20
C LEU A 212 -9.45 5.28 6.66
N GLU A 213 -8.76 4.23 7.14
CA GLU A 213 -9.40 3.02 7.67
C GLU A 213 -10.28 3.33 8.88
N VAL A 214 -9.76 4.12 9.83
CA VAL A 214 -10.54 4.60 10.99
C VAL A 214 -11.78 5.37 10.53
N GLY A 215 -11.63 6.25 9.54
CA GLY A 215 -12.75 7.01 8.96
C GLY A 215 -13.79 6.12 8.27
N ARG A 216 -13.37 5.05 7.58
CA ARG A 216 -14.25 4.05 6.96
C ARG A 216 -15.00 3.21 7.99
N HIS A 217 -14.36 2.89 9.10
CA HIS A 217 -15.01 2.22 10.21
C HIS A 217 -16.11 3.09 10.82
N ALA A 218 -15.81 4.34 11.15
CA ALA A 218 -16.82 5.29 11.64
C ALA A 218 -17.97 5.48 10.64
N TYR A 219 -17.65 5.50 9.34
CA TYR A 219 -18.63 5.59 8.26
C TYR A 219 -19.58 4.39 8.24
N SER A 220 -19.06 3.17 8.41
CA SER A 220 -19.89 1.95 8.40
C SER A 220 -20.81 1.87 9.63
N GLN A 221 -20.39 2.42 10.77
CA GLN A 221 -21.22 2.57 11.98
C GLN A 221 -22.31 3.65 11.82
N GLY A 222 -22.17 4.55 10.85
CA GLY A 222 -23.13 5.64 10.58
C GLY A 222 -22.81 6.96 11.30
N ASP A 223 -21.69 7.03 12.01
CA ASP A 223 -21.22 8.23 12.72
C ASP A 223 -20.49 9.18 11.75
N PHE A 224 -21.27 9.87 10.93
CA PHE A 224 -20.75 10.75 9.87
C PHE A 224 -19.95 11.95 10.39
N GLU A 225 -20.16 12.38 11.64
CA GLU A 225 -19.39 13.49 12.26
C GLU A 225 -17.95 13.08 12.55
N GLN A 226 -17.76 11.95 13.25
CA GLN A 226 -16.42 11.43 13.53
C GLN A 226 -15.71 11.02 12.24
N SER A 227 -16.45 10.40 11.32
CA SER A 227 -15.94 10.00 10.01
C SER A 227 -15.40 11.19 9.20
N GLU A 228 -16.08 12.34 9.22
CA GLU A 228 -15.61 13.57 8.57
C GLU A 228 -14.27 14.05 9.17
N GLU A 229 -14.14 14.08 10.49
CA GLU A 229 -12.90 14.52 11.15
C GLU A 229 -11.71 13.68 10.72
N TRP A 230 -11.89 12.35 10.69
CA TRP A 230 -10.84 11.42 10.27
C TRP A 230 -10.50 11.56 8.78
N PHE A 231 -11.49 11.77 7.90
CA PHE A 231 -11.20 12.01 6.48
C PHE A 231 -10.48 13.34 6.23
N ARG A 232 -10.78 14.40 6.99
CA ARG A 232 -10.03 15.66 6.90
C ARG A 232 -8.58 15.48 7.31
N VAL A 233 -8.33 14.77 8.42
CA VAL A 233 -6.96 14.47 8.88
C VAL A 233 -6.22 13.58 7.88
N ALA A 234 -6.88 12.57 7.31
CA ALA A 234 -6.30 11.72 6.28
C ALA A 234 -5.92 12.52 5.02
N TYR A 235 -6.78 13.46 4.61
CA TYR A 235 -6.52 14.35 3.47
C TYR A 235 -5.33 15.28 3.73
N ASP A 236 -5.28 15.95 4.90
CA ASP A 236 -4.17 16.84 5.29
C ASP A 236 -2.84 16.08 5.25
N ARG A 237 -2.78 14.86 5.83
CA ARG A 237 -1.54 14.04 5.85
C ARG A 237 -1.09 13.60 4.47
N LEU A 238 -2.02 13.13 3.66
CA LEU A 238 -1.70 12.70 2.30
C LEU A 238 -1.15 13.87 1.48
N PHE A 239 -1.75 15.05 1.65
CA PHE A 239 -1.29 16.25 0.97
C PHE A 239 0.14 16.61 1.39
N ASP A 240 0.46 16.59 2.69
CA ASP A 240 1.82 16.80 3.20
C ASP A 240 2.82 15.76 2.63
N GLU A 241 2.42 14.48 2.54
CA GLU A 241 3.24 13.41 1.95
C GLU A 241 3.52 13.64 0.46
N LEU A 242 2.52 14.10 -0.31
CA LEU A 242 2.67 14.44 -1.72
C LEU A 242 3.52 15.70 -1.94
N GLU A 243 3.44 16.70 -1.05
CA GLU A 243 4.30 17.88 -1.11
C GLU A 243 5.76 17.53 -0.80
N GLN A 244 6.01 16.71 0.22
CA GLN A 244 7.36 16.22 0.54
C GLN A 244 7.96 15.42 -0.62
N LYS A 245 7.20 14.54 -1.27
CA LYS A 245 7.65 13.82 -2.47
C LYS A 245 8.08 14.78 -3.59
N LYS A 246 7.31 15.86 -3.84
CA LYS A 246 7.64 16.88 -4.87
C LYS A 246 8.89 17.69 -4.53
N GLU A 247 9.13 18.00 -3.25
CA GLU A 247 10.34 18.71 -2.81
C GLU A 247 11.59 17.84 -2.96
N VAL A 248 11.49 16.54 -2.66
CA VAL A 248 12.61 15.58 -2.86
C VAL A 248 12.95 15.46 -4.35
N ASP A 249 11.95 15.43 -5.23
CA ASP A 249 12.14 15.41 -6.69
C ASP A 249 12.76 16.71 -7.23
N ALA A 250 12.45 17.86 -6.63
CA ALA A 250 13.00 19.16 -7.01
C ALA A 250 14.47 19.36 -6.58
N GLN A 251 14.90 18.70 -5.50
CA GLN A 251 16.25 18.80 -4.95
C GLN A 251 17.25 17.80 -5.58
N GLY A 252 16.85 17.02 -6.58
CA GLY A 252 17.77 16.34 -7.49
C GLY A 252 18.77 15.40 -6.82
N THR A 253 18.33 14.60 -5.85
CA THR A 253 19.11 13.45 -5.39
C THR A 253 18.50 12.18 -5.97
N THR A 254 19.00 11.77 -7.14
CA THR A 254 18.84 10.41 -7.66
C THR A 254 19.60 9.45 -6.75
N ILE A 255 19.04 9.16 -5.58
CA ILE A 255 19.24 7.86 -4.97
C ILE A 255 18.01 7.09 -5.39
N ALA A 256 18.22 6.02 -6.15
CA ALA A 256 17.20 5.02 -6.41
C ALA A 256 16.70 4.50 -5.06
N SER A 257 15.66 5.13 -4.51
CA SER A 257 14.85 4.57 -3.44
C SER A 257 13.81 3.66 -4.10
N ASP A 258 14.29 2.56 -4.65
CA ASP A 258 13.48 1.42 -5.10
C ASP A 258 13.10 0.53 -3.89
N GLU A 259 12.84 1.17 -2.74
CA GLU A 259 12.49 0.52 -1.47
C GLU A 259 11.51 1.41 -0.68
N THR A 260 10.35 1.73 -1.25
CA THR A 260 9.19 2.18 -0.46
C THR A 260 7.94 1.49 -0.95
N GLU A 261 7.92 0.16 -0.96
CA GLU A 261 6.69 -0.60 -1.17
C GLU A 261 6.85 -2.02 -0.62
N GLU A 262 6.63 -2.18 0.69
CA GLU A 262 6.10 -3.46 1.23
C GLU A 262 5.45 -3.29 2.62
N ASN A 263 4.75 -2.18 2.84
CA ASN A 263 3.58 -2.25 3.71
C ASN A 263 2.43 -2.48 2.74
N GLY A 264 1.82 -3.66 2.73
CA GLY A 264 0.73 -4.05 1.80
C GLY A 264 -0.56 -3.21 1.90
N GLU A 265 -0.48 -1.99 2.42
CA GLU A 265 -1.54 -1.01 2.48
C GLU A 265 -1.50 -0.21 1.17
N THR A 266 -2.45 -0.48 0.27
CA THR A 266 -2.64 0.33 -0.94
C THR A 266 -2.70 1.81 -0.59
N GLU A 267 -1.79 2.62 -1.12
CA GLU A 267 -1.78 4.07 -0.86
C GLU A 267 -3.19 4.64 -1.13
N PRO A 268 -3.82 5.27 -0.14
CA PRO A 268 -5.17 5.79 -0.30
C PRO A 268 -5.19 6.83 -1.40
N THR A 269 -6.04 6.69 -2.40
CA THR A 269 -6.17 7.72 -3.45
C THR A 269 -6.90 8.94 -2.89
N VAL A 270 -6.44 10.15 -3.23
CA VAL A 270 -7.11 11.41 -2.84
C VAL A 270 -8.58 11.40 -3.21
N GLY A 271 -8.90 10.90 -4.41
CA GLY A 271 -10.27 10.74 -4.89
C GLY A 271 -11.14 9.87 -3.98
N GLN A 272 -10.59 8.78 -3.42
CA GLN A 272 -11.34 7.92 -2.49
C GLN A 272 -11.68 8.68 -1.19
N ILE A 273 -10.71 9.39 -0.61
CA ILE A 273 -10.94 10.17 0.62
C ILE A 273 -11.99 11.26 0.38
N LEU A 274 -11.87 12.00 -0.74
CA LEU A 274 -12.78 13.07 -1.09
C LEU A 274 -14.21 12.57 -1.38
N ASP A 275 -14.37 11.36 -1.94
CA ASP A 275 -15.69 10.77 -2.19
C ASP A 275 -16.42 10.46 -0.87
N TYR A 276 -15.75 9.75 0.04
CA TYR A 276 -16.31 9.46 1.37
C TYR A 276 -16.60 10.74 2.16
N LEU A 277 -15.73 11.75 2.06
CA LEU A 277 -15.93 13.06 2.70
C LEU A 277 -17.12 13.83 2.11
N ALA A 278 -17.28 13.84 0.79
CA ALA A 278 -18.40 14.48 0.13
C ALA A 278 -19.73 13.84 0.56
N TYR A 279 -19.75 12.51 0.66
CA TYR A 279 -20.93 11.79 1.12
C TYR A 279 -21.24 12.08 2.60
N SER A 280 -20.25 12.00 3.51
CA SER A 280 -20.46 12.24 4.93
C SER A 280 -21.00 13.66 5.19
N LEU A 281 -20.44 14.68 4.53
CA LEU A 281 -20.95 16.06 4.56
C LEU A 281 -22.38 16.19 4.02
N GLY A 282 -22.71 15.44 2.96
CA GLY A 282 -24.05 15.38 2.39
C GLY A 282 -25.09 14.82 3.37
N ARG A 283 -24.71 13.77 4.13
CA ARG A 283 -25.56 13.16 5.17
C ARG A 283 -25.78 14.08 6.37
N GLN A 284 -24.81 14.92 6.70
CA GLN A 284 -24.92 15.94 7.73
C GLN A 284 -25.77 17.16 7.31
N GLY A 285 -26.10 17.30 6.01
CA GLY A 285 -26.86 18.43 5.47
C GLY A 285 -26.02 19.65 5.08
N ARG A 286 -24.69 19.56 5.10
CA ARG A 286 -23.75 20.63 4.73
C ARG A 286 -23.47 20.65 3.23
N TYR A 287 -24.52 20.83 2.43
CA TYR A 287 -24.43 20.71 0.96
C TYR A 287 -23.47 21.70 0.31
N ALA A 288 -23.28 22.90 0.88
CA ALA A 288 -22.35 23.89 0.32
C ALA A 288 -20.90 23.40 0.37
N GLU A 289 -20.50 22.77 1.47
CA GLU A 289 -19.16 22.20 1.61
C GLU A 289 -19.02 20.92 0.78
N ALA A 290 -20.02 20.06 0.77
CA ALA A 290 -20.04 18.88 -0.09
C ALA A 290 -19.87 19.26 -1.58
N LEU A 291 -20.53 20.33 -2.04
CA LEU A 291 -20.34 20.84 -3.41
C LEU A 291 -18.92 21.35 -3.68
N ASN A 292 -18.24 21.90 -2.69
CA ASN A 292 -16.84 22.30 -2.84
C ASN A 292 -15.93 21.07 -2.90
N VAL A 293 -16.13 20.08 -2.03
CA VAL A 293 -15.38 18.82 -2.03
C VAL A 293 -15.57 18.06 -3.35
N THR A 294 -16.79 17.94 -3.85
CA THR A 294 -17.06 17.32 -5.17
C THR A 294 -16.41 18.08 -6.33
N ARG A 295 -16.30 19.42 -6.25
CA ARG A 295 -15.52 20.17 -7.24
C ARG A 295 -14.04 19.84 -7.17
N LEU A 296 -13.47 19.73 -5.96
CA LEU A 296 -12.08 19.30 -5.76
C LEU A 296 -11.85 17.88 -6.30
N LEU A 297 -12.78 16.97 -6.06
CA LEU A 297 -12.74 15.61 -6.59
C LEU A 297 -12.74 15.60 -8.12
N ILE A 298 -13.62 16.38 -8.74
CA ILE A 298 -13.64 16.54 -10.21
C ILE A 298 -12.33 17.17 -10.70
N GLU A 299 -11.78 18.16 -9.99
CA GLU A 299 -10.50 18.76 -10.35
C GLU A 299 -9.36 17.74 -10.29
N GLU A 300 -9.34 16.86 -9.29
CA GLU A 300 -8.35 15.79 -9.14
C GLU A 300 -8.51 14.69 -10.21
N GLU A 301 -9.73 14.22 -10.46
CA GLU A 301 -10.00 13.28 -11.58
C GLU A 301 -9.65 13.90 -12.94
N VAL A 302 -9.91 15.20 -13.11
CA VAL A 302 -9.54 15.95 -14.32
C VAL A 302 -8.04 16.22 -14.39
N LEU A 303 -7.33 16.29 -13.26
CA LEU A 303 -5.86 16.31 -13.21
C LEU A 303 -5.26 14.94 -13.57
N GLY A 304 -6.00 13.84 -13.34
CA GLY A 304 -5.75 12.52 -13.94
C GLY A 304 -5.98 12.46 -15.46
N GLY A 305 -6.69 13.45 -16.03
CA GLY A 305 -6.91 13.61 -17.46
C GLY A 305 -6.02 14.70 -18.06
N LYS A 306 -4.73 14.41 -18.29
CA LYS A 306 -3.76 15.28 -19.01
C LYS A 306 -3.91 16.77 -18.69
N LYS A 307 -3.13 17.26 -17.72
CA LYS A 307 -2.91 18.69 -17.46
C LYS A 307 -3.00 19.49 -18.76
N HIS A 308 -4.12 20.20 -18.94
CA HIS A 308 -4.22 21.18 -20.00
C HIS A 308 -3.29 22.32 -19.59
N HIS A 309 -2.00 22.17 -19.91
CA HIS A 309 -1.10 23.30 -20.00
C HIS A 309 -1.85 24.33 -20.83
N HIS A 310 -2.21 25.44 -20.20
CA HIS A 310 -2.52 26.65 -20.94
C HIS A 310 -1.33 26.79 -21.88
N LYS A 311 -1.59 26.71 -23.19
CA LYS A 311 -0.50 26.73 -24.15
C LYS A 311 0.26 28.02 -23.87
N GLU A 312 1.54 27.91 -23.52
CA GLU A 312 2.35 28.98 -22.90
C GLU A 312 2.37 30.27 -23.74
N TRP A 313 2.01 30.17 -25.02
CA TRP A 313 1.85 31.29 -25.93
C TRP A 313 0.62 32.17 -25.68
N ILE A 314 -0.38 31.75 -24.90
CA ILE A 314 -1.59 32.56 -24.65
C ILE A 314 -1.25 33.62 -23.60
N SER A 315 -1.37 34.89 -23.97
CA SER A 315 -1.07 36.01 -23.07
C SER A 315 -2.08 36.14 -21.92
N LEU A 316 -1.65 36.76 -20.81
CA LEU A 316 -2.51 37.11 -19.67
C LEU A 316 -3.70 37.99 -20.08
N GLU A 317 -3.52 38.86 -21.08
CA GLU A 317 -4.59 39.70 -21.63
C GLU A 317 -5.65 38.87 -22.35
N THR A 318 -5.24 37.89 -23.17
CA THR A 318 -6.16 36.97 -23.85
C THR A 318 -6.86 36.04 -22.84
N LEU A 319 -6.18 35.65 -21.76
CA LEU A 319 -6.77 34.86 -20.68
C LEU A 319 -7.88 35.63 -19.94
N GLY A 320 -7.68 36.92 -19.67
CA GLY A 320 -8.72 37.81 -19.11
C GLY A 320 -9.98 37.85 -19.98
N LYS A 321 -9.80 38.01 -21.30
CA LYS A 321 -10.90 38.00 -22.29
C LYS A 321 -11.62 36.64 -22.36
N ILE A 322 -10.91 35.52 -22.16
CA ILE A 322 -11.51 34.18 -22.10
C ILE A 322 -12.42 34.05 -20.86
N LYS A 323 -11.98 34.58 -19.71
CA LYS A 323 -12.78 34.60 -18.48
C LYS A 323 -14.05 35.44 -18.66
N GLU A 324 -13.92 36.62 -19.28
CA GLU A 324 -15.06 37.50 -19.58
C GLU A 324 -16.07 36.83 -20.53
N ARG A 325 -15.60 36.15 -21.58
CA ARG A 325 -16.46 35.36 -22.48
C ARG A 325 -17.19 34.24 -21.73
N LYS A 326 -16.55 33.57 -20.77
CA LYS A 326 -17.20 32.54 -19.94
C LYS A 326 -18.32 33.15 -19.09
N ASN A 327 -18.09 34.31 -18.47
CA ASN A 327 -19.11 35.02 -17.69
C ASN A 327 -20.32 35.43 -18.54
N LYS A 328 -20.09 35.94 -19.76
CA LYS A 328 -21.15 36.25 -20.73
C LYS A 328 -21.95 35.01 -21.16
N LYS A 329 -21.31 33.83 -21.23
CA LYS A 329 -22.00 32.55 -21.49
C LYS A 329 -22.91 32.13 -20.33
N ILE A 330 -22.48 32.36 -19.10
CA ILE A 330 -23.30 32.11 -17.90
C ILE A 330 -24.51 33.05 -17.88
N ALA A 331 -24.34 34.32 -18.28
CA ALA A 331 -25.43 35.30 -18.37
C ALA A 331 -26.51 34.87 -19.38
N ILE A 332 -26.14 34.27 -20.51
CA ILE A 332 -27.11 33.68 -21.47
C ILE A 332 -27.91 32.57 -20.81
N ASN A 333 -27.25 31.63 -20.12
CA ASN A 333 -27.92 30.51 -19.46
C ASN A 333 -28.87 30.96 -18.33
N LYS A 334 -28.56 32.09 -17.67
CA LYS A 334 -29.37 32.65 -16.57
C LYS A 334 -30.56 33.49 -17.04
N SER A 335 -30.55 33.98 -18.29
CA SER A 335 -31.61 34.85 -18.83
C SER A 335 -32.94 34.11 -19.04
N ARG A 336 -34.06 34.74 -18.65
CA ARG A 336 -35.40 34.10 -18.65
C ARG A 336 -36.26 34.57 -19.82
N SER A 337 -36.14 35.82 -20.23
CA SER A 337 -36.87 36.41 -21.36
C SER A 337 -36.17 36.16 -22.71
N ARG A 338 -36.95 36.01 -23.78
CA ARG A 338 -36.43 35.88 -25.15
C ARG A 338 -35.62 37.11 -25.59
N ALA A 339 -36.04 38.31 -25.17
CA ALA A 339 -35.32 39.55 -25.50
C ALA A 339 -33.97 39.64 -24.76
N GLU A 340 -33.93 39.23 -23.48
CA GLU A 340 -32.69 39.18 -22.69
C GLU A 340 -31.71 38.15 -23.25
N LYS A 341 -32.21 36.97 -23.68
CA LYS A 341 -31.40 35.94 -24.36
C LYS A 341 -30.75 36.49 -25.62
N VAL A 342 -31.49 37.21 -26.46
CA VAL A 342 -30.96 37.79 -27.71
C VAL A 342 -29.87 38.82 -27.41
N LYS A 343 -30.08 39.69 -26.41
CA LYS A 343 -29.08 40.69 -26.00
C LYS A 343 -27.81 40.04 -25.45
N ALA A 344 -27.95 39.12 -24.51
CA ALA A 344 -26.82 38.38 -23.93
C ALA A 344 -26.07 37.54 -24.98
N GLN A 345 -26.80 36.99 -25.97
CA GLN A 345 -26.21 36.28 -27.09
C GLN A 345 -25.38 37.21 -27.98
N ALA A 346 -25.86 38.42 -28.28
CA ALA A 346 -25.10 39.40 -29.04
C ALA A 346 -23.78 39.76 -28.33
N GLU A 347 -23.83 40.07 -27.03
CA GLU A 347 -22.65 40.38 -26.21
C GLU A 347 -21.64 39.22 -26.15
N TYR A 348 -22.12 37.98 -26.06
CA TYR A 348 -21.27 36.80 -26.12
C TYR A 348 -20.60 36.62 -27.50
N THR A 349 -21.33 36.86 -28.60
CA THR A 349 -20.76 36.73 -29.94
C THR A 349 -19.62 37.72 -30.17
N GLU A 350 -19.74 38.94 -29.65
CA GLU A 350 -18.70 39.95 -29.71
C GLU A 350 -17.46 39.57 -28.89
N ALA A 351 -17.67 39.17 -27.63
CA ALA A 351 -16.58 38.71 -26.77
C ALA A 351 -15.86 37.48 -27.36
N ASN A 352 -16.60 36.56 -27.99
CA ASN A 352 -16.03 35.41 -28.66
C ASN A 352 -15.19 35.79 -29.89
N LYS A 353 -15.60 36.82 -30.65
CA LYS A 353 -14.80 37.36 -31.76
C LYS A 353 -13.50 37.99 -31.25
N GLN A 354 -13.52 38.69 -30.10
CA GLN A 354 -12.34 39.29 -29.50
C GLN A 354 -11.35 38.23 -29.00
N VAL A 355 -11.84 37.18 -28.33
CA VAL A 355 -11.01 36.04 -27.89
C VAL A 355 -10.33 35.36 -29.07
N LYS A 356 -11.06 35.08 -30.16
CA LYS A 356 -10.46 34.47 -31.36
C LYS A 356 -9.37 35.34 -32.00
N ARG A 357 -9.54 36.67 -31.95
CA ARG A 357 -8.52 37.63 -32.43
C ARG A 357 -7.28 37.62 -31.54
N GLY A 358 -7.44 37.67 -30.21
CA GLY A 358 -6.33 37.60 -29.25
C GLY A 358 -5.52 36.31 -29.39
N ILE A 359 -6.21 35.16 -29.46
CA ILE A 359 -5.60 33.84 -29.67
C ILE A 359 -4.79 33.80 -30.99
N ARG A 360 -5.28 34.43 -32.07
CA ARG A 360 -4.52 34.45 -33.33
C ARG A 360 -3.27 35.33 -33.24
N ALA A 361 -3.38 36.49 -32.61
CA ALA A 361 -2.29 37.43 -32.44
C ALA A 361 -1.18 36.84 -31.55
N ASP A 362 -1.56 36.25 -30.42
CA ASP A 362 -0.64 35.59 -29.48
C ASP A 362 0.11 34.44 -30.15
N LYS A 363 -0.60 33.61 -30.94
CA LYS A 363 0.02 32.54 -31.72
C LYS A 363 1.02 33.08 -32.76
N GLN A 364 0.69 34.17 -33.45
CA GLN A 364 1.58 34.79 -34.43
C GLN A 364 2.85 35.36 -33.77
N LYS A 365 2.72 36.01 -32.61
CA LYS A 365 3.86 36.52 -31.85
C LYS A 365 4.80 35.39 -31.42
N TYR A 366 4.25 34.33 -30.84
CA TYR A 366 5.03 33.18 -30.37
C TYR A 366 5.77 32.47 -31.50
N VAL A 367 5.11 32.24 -32.65
CA VAL A 367 5.78 31.66 -33.83
C VAL A 367 6.87 32.59 -34.38
N GLY A 368 6.65 33.91 -34.34
CA GLY A 368 7.65 34.89 -34.76
C GLY A 368 8.87 34.95 -33.83
N GLU A 369 8.67 34.81 -32.52
CA GLU A 369 9.76 34.71 -31.54
C GLU A 369 10.57 33.42 -31.73
N LEU A 370 9.90 32.29 -31.91
CA LEU A 370 10.54 31.01 -32.23
C LEU A 370 11.39 31.08 -33.51
N ALA A 371 10.87 31.69 -34.57
CA ALA A 371 11.60 31.87 -35.82
C ALA A 371 12.85 32.74 -35.63
N ARG A 372 12.74 33.85 -34.89
CA ARG A 372 13.89 34.71 -34.57
C ARG A 372 14.93 34.03 -33.69
N THR A 373 14.51 33.19 -32.74
CA THR A 373 15.46 32.42 -31.92
C THR A 373 16.20 31.39 -32.76
N ALA A 374 15.52 30.74 -33.73
CA ALA A 374 16.15 29.78 -34.64
C ALA A 374 17.14 30.45 -35.60
N GLU A 375 16.81 31.64 -36.14
CA GLU A 375 17.71 32.42 -37.00
C GLU A 375 18.94 32.95 -36.25
N LYS A 376 18.83 33.24 -34.95
CA LYS A 376 19.97 33.69 -34.13
C LYS A 376 20.91 32.54 -33.72
N THR A 377 20.44 31.30 -33.77
CA THR A 377 21.22 30.09 -33.45
C THR A 377 21.89 29.44 -34.67
N ALA A 378 21.53 29.88 -35.88
CA ALA A 378 22.20 29.53 -37.13
C ALA A 378 23.25 30.61 -37.48
#